data_AF-A0A3R8Q3W0-F1
#
_entry.id   AF-A0A3R8Q3W0-F1
#
_cell.length_a   1.000
_cell.length_b   1.000
_cell.length_c   1.000
_cell.angle_alpha   90.00
_cell.angle_beta   90.00
_cell.angle_gamma   90.00
#
_symmetry.space_group_name_H-M   'P 1'
#
loop_
_entity.id
_entity.type
_entity.pdbx_description
1 polymer ?
#
loop_
_entity_poly.entity_id
_entity_poly.type
_entity_poly.pdbx_seq_one_letter_code
_entity_poly.pdbx_strand_id
1 'polypeptide(L)' 'MIKNIKTMFSNMNDSTREAALTCLCNEFKLNDKRFIKKNWMIGGRIPEEYQERTVVIFQNLLREQALKVREIKVNL' A
#
# COMPACT_ATOMS: atom_id res chain seq x y z
N MET A 1 -9.45 -9.51 6.81
CA MET A 1 -8.20 -9.13 6.11
C MET A 1 -8.37 -7.87 5.24
N ILE A 2 -9.33 -7.82 4.31
CA ILE A 2 -9.57 -6.66 3.41
C ILE A 2 -9.72 -5.32 4.15
N LYS A 3 -10.50 -5.26 5.24
CA LYS A 3 -10.65 -4.03 6.05
C LYS A 3 -9.30 -3.51 6.55
N ASN A 4 -8.40 -4.40 6.98
CA ASN A 4 -7.06 -4.03 7.43
C ASN A 4 -6.24 -3.40 6.30
N ILE A 5 -6.22 -4.04 5.12
CA ILE A 5 -5.51 -3.53 3.94
C ILE A 5 -6.01 -2.13 3.57
N LYS A 6 -7.33 -1.90 3.58
CA LYS A 6 -7.93 -0.58 3.30
C LYS A 6 -7.51 0.47 4.33
N THR A 7 -7.50 0.12 5.61
CA THR A 7 -7.05 1.01 6.68
C THR A 7 -5.57 1.36 6.49
N MET A 8 -4.71 0.38 6.22
CA MET A 8 -3.28 0.61 5.96
C MET A 8 -3.05 1.56 4.79
N PHE A 9 -3.75 1.35 3.66
CA PHE A 9 -3.67 2.23 2.50
C PHE A 9 -4.14 3.66 2.79
N SER A 10 -5.14 3.81 3.66
CA SER A 10 -5.65 5.11 4.08
C SER A 10 -4.63 5.87 4.94
N ASN A 11 -3.82 5.16 5.73
CA ASN A 11 -2.77 5.74 6.58
C ASN A 11 -1.48 6.12 5.82
N MET A 12 -1.35 5.70 4.56
CA MET A 12 -0.22 6.09 3.71
C MET A 12 -0.41 7.52 3.19
N ASN A 13 0.68 8.26 3.08
CA ASN A 13 0.71 9.53 2.35
C ASN A 13 0.65 9.27 0.83
N ASP A 14 0.46 10.32 0.03
CA ASP A 14 0.26 10.16 -1.41
C ASP A 14 1.45 9.52 -2.14
N SER A 15 2.68 9.85 -1.73
CA SER A 15 3.89 9.21 -2.30
C SER A 15 3.96 7.72 -1.99
N THR A 16 3.61 7.33 -0.76
CA THR A 16 3.62 5.94 -0.31
C THR A 16 2.47 5.15 -0.93
N ARG A 17 1.31 5.78 -1.18
CA ARG A 17 0.21 5.16 -1.92
C ARG A 17 0.59 4.85 -3.37
N GLU A 18 1.30 5.75 -4.04
CA GLU A 18 1.77 5.52 -5.41
C GLU A 18 2.82 4.40 -5.47
N ALA A 19 3.74 4.37 -4.49
CA ALA A 19 4.69 3.26 -4.33
C ALA A 19 3.95 1.93 -4.10
N ALA A 20 2.96 1.91 -3.20
CA ALA A 20 2.14 0.73 -2.92
C ALA A 20 1.47 0.18 -4.18
N LEU A 21 0.81 1.03 -4.98
CA LEU A 21 0.18 0.58 -6.23
C LEU A 21 1.21 0.04 -7.23
N THR A 22 2.39 0.65 -7.30
CA THR A 22 3.50 0.17 -8.15
C THR A 22 4.00 -1.20 -7.71
N CYS A 23 4.23 -1.39 -6.41
CA CYS A 23 4.64 -2.67 -5.86
C CYS A 23 3.62 -3.77 -6.14
N LEU A 24 2.32 -3.49 -5.96
CA LEU A 24 1.27 -4.48 -6.26
C LEU A 24 1.21 -4.84 -7.75
N CYS A 25 1.35 -3.84 -8.63
CA CYS A 25 1.46 -4.09 -10.07
C CYS A 25 2.63 -5.00 -10.42
N ASN A 26 3.81 -4.73 -9.87
CA ASN A 26 5.01 -5.51 -10.17
C ASN A 26 4.94 -6.92 -9.55
N GLU A 27 4.51 -7.04 -8.29
CA GLU A 27 4.44 -8.31 -7.57
C GLU A 27 3.46 -9.28 -8.22
N PHE A 28 2.27 -8.79 -8.59
CA PHE A 28 1.18 -9.62 -9.11
C PHE A 28 1.06 -9.56 -10.64
N LYS A 29 2.02 -8.92 -11.33
CA LYS A 29 2.03 -8.72 -12.79
C LYS A 29 0.72 -8.10 -13.31
N LEU A 30 0.21 -7.11 -12.58
CA LEU A 30 -1.01 -6.37 -12.93
C LEU A 30 -0.66 -5.11 -13.71
N ASN A 31 -1.40 -4.85 -14.77
CA ASN A 31 -1.07 -3.78 -15.72
C ASN A 31 -1.67 -2.40 -15.37
N ASP A 32 -2.61 -2.34 -14.41
CA ASP A 32 -3.35 -1.10 -14.16
C ASP A 32 -3.48 -0.74 -12.67
N LYS A 33 -2.73 0.29 -12.27
CA LYS A 33 -2.82 0.92 -10.94
C LYS A 33 -4.20 1.50 -10.66
N ARG A 34 -4.90 2.05 -11.66
CA ARG A 34 -6.26 2.60 -11.49
C ARG A 34 -7.25 1.50 -11.18
N PHE A 35 -7.14 0.35 -11.86
CA PHE A 35 -7.93 -0.83 -11.55
C PHE A 35 -7.73 -1.27 -10.10
N ILE A 36 -6.48 -1.40 -9.64
CA ILE A 36 -6.18 -1.78 -8.25
C ILE A 36 -6.76 -0.75 -7.28
N LYS A 37 -6.47 0.55 -7.48
CA LYS A 37 -6.99 1.60 -6.60
C LYS A 37 -8.52 1.55 -6.50
N LYS A 38 -9.23 1.47 -7.63
CA LYS A 38 -10.70 1.48 -7.66
C LYS A 38 -11.31 0.19 -7.11
N ASN A 39 -10.88 -0.98 -7.59
CA ASN A 39 -11.53 -2.24 -7.26
C ASN A 39 -11.06 -2.79 -5.91
N TRP A 40 -9.77 -2.65 -5.61
CA TRP A 40 -9.18 -3.23 -4.40
C TRP A 40 -9.26 -2.26 -3.24
N MET A 41 -8.67 -1.07 -3.38
CA MET A 41 -8.56 -0.14 -2.24
C MET A 41 -9.89 0.52 -1.91
N ILE A 42 -10.65 0.96 -2.91
CA ILE A 42 -11.98 1.54 -2.69
C ILE A 42 -13.02 0.43 -2.58
N GLY A 43 -13.10 -0.44 -3.60
CA GLY A 43 -14.13 -1.48 -3.72
C GLY A 43 -13.97 -2.69 -2.79
N GLY A 44 -12.79 -2.90 -2.19
CA GLY A 44 -12.55 -4.04 -1.29
C GLY A 44 -12.59 -5.40 -1.98
N ARG A 45 -12.33 -5.48 -3.29
CA ARG A 45 -12.37 -6.73 -4.07
C ARG A 45 -10.96 -7.25 -4.34
N ILE A 46 -10.26 -7.65 -3.29
CA ILE A 46 -8.89 -8.17 -3.38
C ILE A 46 -8.96 -9.71 -3.40
N PRO A 47 -8.41 -10.38 -4.43
CA PRO A 47 -8.30 -11.84 -4.46
C PRO A 47 -7.58 -12.37 -3.22
N GLU A 48 -8.10 -13.43 -2.60
CA GLU A 48 -7.60 -13.95 -1.31
C GLU A 48 -6.12 -14.33 -1.37
N GLU A 49 -5.68 -14.91 -2.49
CA GLU A 49 -4.30 -15.30 -2.76
C GLU A 49 -3.32 -14.12 -2.73
N TYR A 50 -3.80 -12.89 -2.89
CA TYR A 50 -2.98 -11.68 -2.87
C TYR A 50 -3.04 -10.92 -1.55
N GLN A 51 -3.99 -11.25 -0.66
CA GLN A 51 -4.26 -10.43 0.52
C GLN A 51 -3.11 -10.46 1.52
N GLU A 52 -2.58 -11.64 1.85
CA GLU A 52 -1.47 -11.78 2.79
C GLU A 52 -0.22 -11.03 2.31
N ARG A 53 0.13 -11.23 1.03
CA ARG A 53 1.29 -10.57 0.43
C ARG A 53 1.10 -9.05 0.34
N THR A 54 -0.12 -8.58 0.07
CA THR A 54 -0.47 -7.15 0.11
C THR A 54 -0.24 -6.55 1.49
N VAL A 55 -0.60 -7.28 2.57
CA VAL A 55 -0.33 -6.81 3.94
C VAL A 55 1.15 -6.63 4.18
N VAL A 56 1.98 -7.60 3.80
CA VAL A 56 3.44 -7.52 3.99
C VAL A 56 4.03 -6.30 3.27
N ILE A 57 3.65 -6.09 2.01
CA ILE A 57 4.08 -4.91 1.23
C ILE A 57 3.67 -3.62 1.95
N PHE A 58 2.42 -3.53 2.41
CA PHE A 58 1.92 -2.32 3.04
C PHE A 58 2.57 -2.04 4.40
N GLN A 59 2.88 -3.08 5.18
CA GLN A 59 3.58 -2.95 6.45
C GLN A 59 4.97 -2.38 6.25
N ASN A 60 5.71 -2.87 5.25
CA ASN A 60 7.05 -2.39 4.92
C ASN A 60 7.02 -0.91 4.50
N LEU A 61 6.08 -0.55 3.61
CA LEU A 61 5.94 0.84 3.14
C LEU A 61 5.54 1.82 4.25
N LEU A 62 4.65 1.42 5.16
CA LEU A 62 4.30 2.24 6.32
C LEU A 62 5.47 2.40 7.30
N ARG A 63 6.29 1.35 7.47
CA ARG A 63 7.51 1.42 8.27
C ARG A 63 8.51 2.41 7.66
N GLU A 64 8.75 2.34 6.36
CA GLU A 64 9.64 3.28 5.64
C GLU A 64 9.12 4.72 5.72
N GLN A 65 7.82 4.94 5.55
CA GLN A 65 7.20 6.25 5.73
C GLN A 65 7.46 6.80 7.13
N ALA A 66 7.27 5.98 8.17
CA ALA A 66 7.48 6.40 9.55
C ALA A 66 8.96 6.74 9.84
N LEU A 67 9.91 5.99 9.25
CA LEU A 67 11.34 6.26 9.38
C LEU A 67 11.72 7.59 8.73
N LYS A 68 11.28 7.85 7.49
CA LYS A 68 11.53 9.13 6.79
C LYS A 68 11.00 10.33 7.58
N VAL A 69 9.81 10.22 8.17
CA VAL A 69 9.24 11.29 9.01
C VAL A 69 10.10 11.54 10.25
N ARG A 70 10.68 10.49 10.86
CA ARG A 70 11.57 10.63 12.01
C ARG A 70 12.90 11.28 11.63
N GLU A 71 13.50 10.91 10.51
CA GLU A 71 14.74 11.52 10.02
C GLU A 71 14.58 13.03 9.79
N ILE A 72 13.46 13.45 9.20
CA ILE A 72 13.15 14.88 9.03
C ILE A 72 13.07 15.59 10.39
N LYS A 73 12.43 14.97 11.40
CA LYS A 73 12.30 15.56 12.75
C LYS A 73 13.61 15.66 13.51
N VAL A 74 14.57 14.75 13.28
CA VAL A 74 15.89 14.78 13.94
C VAL A 74 16.81 15.81 13.30
N ASN A 75 16.63 16.11 12.01
CA ASN A 75 17.43 17.07 11.25
C ASN A 75 16.86 18.52 11.24
N LEU A 76 15.79 18.79 12.00
CA LEU A 76 15.18 20.11 12.19
C LEU A 76 15.59 20.69 13.55
#